data_AF-A0A348PSS5-F1
#
_entry.id   AF-A0A348PSS5-F1
#
_cell.length_a   1.000
_cell.length_b   1.000
_cell.length_c   1.000
_cell.angle_alpha   90.00
_cell.angle_beta   90.00
_cell.angle_gamma   90.00
#
_symmetry.space_group_name_H-M   'P 1'
#
loop_
_entity.id
_entity.type
_entity.pdbx_description
1 polymer ?
#
loop_
_entity_poly.entity_id
_entity_poly.type
_entity_poly.pdbx_seq_one_letter_code
_entity_poly.pdbx_strand_id
1 'polypeptide(L)' 'MHISLEDFEQKLKEFFDRHDPSKKSISHTIAKHFVNHQDEVFEHLSDLYHEKEGIHVTEDSIFNTSFGPSSGATPY' A
#
# COMPACT_ATOMS: atom_id res chain seq x y z
N MET A 1 1.29 -16.55 -12.27
CA MET A 1 -0.02 -15.93 -12.49
C MET A 1 0.23 -14.44 -12.49
N HIS A 2 0.21 -13.76 -13.65
CA HIS A 2 0.32 -12.30 -13.65
C HIS A 2 -1.00 -11.75 -13.14
N ILE A 3 -0.95 -11.17 -11.94
CA ILE A 3 -2.09 -10.49 -11.35
C ILE A 3 -2.32 -9.25 -12.21
N SER A 4 -3.44 -9.19 -12.93
CA SER A 4 -3.75 -8.06 -13.79
C SER A 4 -3.91 -6.79 -12.95
N LEU A 5 -3.56 -5.64 -13.52
CA LEU A 5 -3.69 -4.34 -12.87
C LEU A 5 -5.09 -4.09 -12.30
N GLU A 6 -6.13 -4.57 -12.99
CA GLU A 6 -7.51 -4.50 -12.50
C GLU A 6 -7.73 -5.30 -11.21
N ASP A 7 -7.17 -6.51 -11.11
CA ASP A 7 -7.29 -7.36 -9.91
C ASP A 7 -6.53 -6.73 -8.73
N PHE A 8 -5.35 -6.16 -9.01
CA PHE A 8 -4.57 -5.42 -8.02
C PHE A 8 -5.32 -4.17 -7.52
N GLU A 9 -5.90 -3.40 -8.45
CA GLU A 9 -6.72 -2.25 -8.11
C GLU A 9 -7.93 -2.65 -7.26
N GLN A 10 -8.66 -3.71 -7.62
CA GLN A 10 -9.80 -4.20 -6.85
C GLN A 10 -9.40 -4.54 -5.41
N LYS A 11 -8.31 -5.29 -5.22
CA LYS A 11 -7.82 -5.65 -3.88
C LYS A 11 -7.41 -4.43 -3.06
N LEU A 12 -6.70 -3.47 -3.65
CA LEU A 12 -6.38 -2.21 -2.98
C LEU A 12 -7.65 -1.47 -2.59
N LYS A 13 -8.63 -1.41 -3.49
CA LYS A 13 -9.90 -0.73 -3.29
C LYS A 13 -10.68 -1.34 -2.14
N GLU A 14 -10.70 -2.67 -2.00
CA GLU A 14 -11.31 -3.37 -0.86
C GLU A 14 -10.55 -3.13 0.44
N PHE A 15 -9.21 -3.11 0.40
CA PHE A 15 -8.38 -2.80 1.56
C PHE A 15 -8.68 -1.38 2.07
N PHE A 16 -8.64 -0.39 1.18
CA PHE A 16 -8.99 0.98 1.54
C PHE A 16 -10.46 1.10 1.96
N ASP A 17 -11.40 0.40 1.35
CA ASP A 17 -12.82 0.47 1.77
C ASP A 17 -13.03 0.05 3.24
N ARG A 18 -12.28 -0.94 3.72
CA ARG A 18 -12.34 -1.41 5.11
C ARG A 18 -11.60 -0.52 6.10
N HIS A 19 -10.48 0.06 5.69
CA HIS A 19 -9.62 0.87 6.58
C HIS A 19 -9.86 2.38 6.42
N ASP A 20 -9.79 2.90 5.20
CA ASP A 20 -9.97 4.32 4.90
C ASP A 20 -10.60 4.56 3.50
N PRO A 21 -11.93 4.68 3.41
CA PRO A 21 -12.63 4.80 2.13
C PRO A 21 -12.26 6.10 1.37
N SER A 22 -11.66 7.08 2.04
CA SER A 22 -11.15 8.31 1.40
C SER A 22 -10.00 8.01 0.44
N LYS A 23 -9.24 6.93 0.70
CA LYS A 23 -8.10 6.49 -0.12
C LYS A 23 -8.50 5.53 -1.23
N LYS A 24 -9.79 5.22 -1.37
CA LYS A 24 -10.32 4.40 -2.47
C LYS A 24 -10.01 4.99 -3.85
N SER A 25 -9.91 6.32 -3.97
CA SER A 25 -9.60 6.98 -5.25
C SER A 25 -8.14 6.84 -5.68
N ILE A 26 -7.21 6.63 -4.74
CA ILE A 26 -5.79 6.51 -5.05
C ILE A 26 -5.37 5.07 -5.35
N SER A 27 -6.22 4.09 -5.03
CA SER A 27 -6.03 2.66 -5.36
C SER A 27 -5.64 2.46 -6.83
N HIS A 28 -6.30 3.20 -7.72
CA HIS A 28 -6.04 3.22 -9.16
C HIS A 28 -4.62 3.72 -9.49
N THR A 29 -4.15 4.75 -8.79
CA THR A 29 -2.83 5.36 -8.99
C THR A 29 -1.74 4.42 -8.49
N ILE A 30 -1.94 3.85 -7.30
CA ILE A 30 -1.04 2.85 -6.70
C ILE A 30 -0.95 1.62 -7.62
N ALA A 31 -2.10 1.14 -8.10
CA ALA A 31 -2.16 -0.03 -8.98
C ALA A 31 -1.35 0.18 -10.27
N LYS A 32 -1.45 1.37 -10.87
CA LYS A 32 -0.66 1.75 -12.05
C LYS A 32 0.82 1.95 -11.77
N HIS A 33 1.16 2.57 -10.65
CA HIS A 33 2.54 2.91 -10.34
C HIS A 33 3.34 1.69 -9.88
N PHE A 34 2.69 0.78 -9.15
CA PHE A 34 3.32 -0.36 -8.48
C PHE A 34 2.81 -1.72 -8.99
N VAL A 35 2.38 -1.79 -10.26
CA VAL A 35 1.88 -3.04 -10.87
C VAL A 35 2.89 -4.19 -10.81
N ASN A 36 4.19 -3.89 -10.73
CA ASN A 36 5.28 -4.87 -10.59
C ASN A 36 5.69 -5.14 -9.12
N HIS A 37 5.20 -4.36 -8.16
CA HIS A 37 5.52 -4.44 -6.73
C HIS A 37 4.27 -4.69 -5.88
N GLN A 38 3.34 -5.50 -6.38
CA GLN A 38 2.02 -5.67 -5.75
C GLN A 38 2.10 -6.22 -4.34
N ASP A 39 2.91 -7.26 -4.13
CA ASP A 39 3.13 -7.88 -2.82
C ASP A 39 3.73 -6.87 -1.83
N GLU A 40 4.77 -6.14 -2.22
CA GLU A 40 5.42 -5.15 -1.34
C GLU A 40 4.48 -3.99 -0.97
N VAL A 41 3.60 -3.58 -1.90
CA VAL A 41 2.58 -2.55 -1.60
C VAL A 41 1.61 -3.05 -0.55
N PHE A 42 1.16 -4.30 -0.63
CA PHE A 42 0.26 -4.84 0.40
C PHE A 42 0.95 -4.99 1.74
N GLU A 43 2.21 -5.42 1.77
CA GLU A 43 3.00 -5.46 3.01
C GLU A 43 3.16 -4.05 3.61
N HIS A 44 3.53 -3.06 2.79
CA HIS A 44 3.68 -1.67 3.23
C HIS A 44 2.37 -1.07 3.74
N LEU A 45 1.25 -1.33 3.06
CA LEU A 45 -0.07 -0.90 3.52
C LEU A 45 -0.44 -1.61 4.81
N SER A 46 -0.25 -2.93 4.90
CA SER A 46 -0.55 -3.66 6.13
C SER A 46 0.27 -3.12 7.30
N ASP A 47 1.55 -2.81 7.09
CA ASP A 47 2.44 -2.26 8.10
C ASP A 47 2.05 -0.83 8.50
N LEU A 48 1.80 0.06 7.53
CA LEU A 48 1.33 1.43 7.79
C LEU A 48 0.06 1.47 8.64
N TYR A 49 -0.89 0.59 8.34
CA TYR A 49 -2.18 0.54 9.03
C TYR A 49 -2.13 -0.26 10.35
N HIS A 50 -1.13 -1.11 10.55
CA HIS A 50 -0.95 -1.89 11.78
C HIS A 50 -0.05 -1.16 12.80
N GLU A 51 1.03 -0.51 12.37
CA GLU A 51 1.97 0.20 13.22
C GLU A 51 1.41 1.55 13.71
N LYS A 52 0.53 2.18 12.92
CA LYS A 52 -0.04 3.49 13.23
C LYS A 52 -1.50 3.38 13.71
N GLU A 53 -1.74 2.68 14.81
CA GLU A 53 -3.01 2.81 15.55
C GLU A 53 -3.17 4.25 16.05
N GLY A 54 -3.81 5.11 15.24
CA GLY A 54 -4.14 6.50 15.58
C GLY A 54 -3.58 7.60 14.68
N ILE A 55 -2.90 7.28 13.58
CA ILE A 55 -2.36 8.31 12.66
C ILE A 55 -3.00 8.17 11.28
N HIS A 56 -3.47 9.29 10.74
CA HIS A 56 -4.06 9.38 9.40
C HIS A 56 -3.02 8.97 8.35
N VAL A 57 -3.22 7.80 7.71
CA VAL A 57 -2.35 7.37 6.61
C VAL A 57 -2.56 8.33 5.44
N THR A 58 -1.54 9.12 5.12
CA THR A 58 -1.60 10.07 4.00
C THR A 58 -1.20 9.41 2.69
N GLU A 59 -1.65 9.97 1.56
CA GLU A 59 -1.22 9.51 0.24
C GLU A 59 0.30 9.52 0.12
N ASP A 60 0.93 10.58 0.60
CA ASP A 60 2.38 10.73 0.58
C ASP A 60 3.09 9.58 1.29
N SER A 61 2.58 9.11 2.44
CA SER A 61 3.14 7.95 3.14
C SER A 61 3.00 6.63 2.38
N ILE A 62 1.97 6.50 1.54
CA ILE A 62 1.73 5.33 0.70
C ILE A 62 2.63 5.35 -0.55
N PHE A 63 2.88 6.54 -1.12
CA PHE A 63 3.75 6.70 -2.28
C PHE A 63 5.23 6.85 -1.92
N ASN A 64 5.56 7.28 -0.71
CA ASN A 64 6.91 7.36 -0.16
C ASN A 64 7.41 5.99 0.33
N THR A 65 6.98 4.92 -0.34
CA THR A 65 7.65 3.63 -0.21
C THR A 65 8.83 3.60 -1.15
N SER A 66 10.01 3.70 -0.57
CA SER A 66 11.24 3.41 -1.29
C SER A 66 11.35 1.90 -1.45
N PHE A 67 10.75 1.33 -2.50
CA PHE A 67 10.86 -0.09 -2.90
C PHE A 67 12.27 -0.41 -3.44
N GLY A 68 13.28 -0.20 -2.59
CA GLY A 68 14.70 -0.44 -2.84
C GLY A 68 15.37 -0.72 -1.48
N PRO A 69 16.43 -1.55 -1.45
CA PRO A 69 16.88 -2.24 -0.25
C PRO A 69 17.43 -1.24 0.77
N SER A 70 16.58 -0.78 1.70
CA SER A 70 17.04 -0.01 2.84
C SER A 70 16.70 -0.77 4.10
N SER A 71 17.68 -1.55 4.51
CA SER A 71 17.94 -2.05 5.85
C SER A 71 17.22 -1.23 6.93
N GLY A 72 16.34 -1.90 7.66
CA GLY A 72 15.69 -1.37 8.85
C GLY A 72 15.41 -2.46 9.87
N ALA A 73 16.28 -3.49 9.93
CA ALA A 73 16.39 -4.27 11.15
C ALA A 73 16.76 -3.29 12.27
N THR A 74 15.82 -3.00 13.14
CA THR A 74 16.10 -2.54 14.50
C THR A 74 16.17 -3.77 15.41
N PRO A 75 17.33 -4.45 15.55
CA PRO A 75 17.54 -5.19 16.77
C PRO A 75 17.81 -4.17 17.89
N TYR A 76 17.06 -4.38 18.97
CA TYR A 76 17.17 -3.75 20.29
C TYR A 76 18.61 -3.51 20.77
#